data_AF-A0AAV9BIH6-F1
#
_entry.id   AF-A0AAV9BIH6-F1
#
_cell.length_a   1.000
_cell.length_b   1.000
_cell.length_c   1.000
_cell.angle_alpha   90.00
_cell.angle_beta   90.00
_cell.angle_gamma   90.00
#
_symmetry.space_group_name_H-M   'P 1'
#
loop_
_entity.id
_entity.type
_entity.pdbx_description
1 polymer ?
#
loop_
_entity_poly.entity_id
_entity_poly.type
_entity_poly.pdbx_seq_one_letter_code
_entity_poly.pdbx_strand_id
1 'polypeptide(L)' 'MRAMIGSRPPRCDRRCSSCGHCEAVQVPAVPQDKKNKIRHSNASKSSITSRGDDTTNYKPMSWKCKCGDLILNP' A
#
# COMPACT_ATOMS: atom_id res chain seq x y z
N MET A 1 3.50 10.08 -26.49
CA MET A 1 3.64 9.12 -25.37
C MET A 1 2.59 9.44 -24.32
N ARG A 2 1.78 8.47 -23.88
CA ARG A 2 0.84 8.65 -22.76
C ARG A 2 1.62 8.48 -21.45
N ALA A 3 1.86 9.57 -20.73
CA ALA A 3 2.41 9.49 -19.38
C ALA A 3 1.27 9.12 -18.43
N MET A 4 1.34 7.93 -17.83
CA MET A 4 0.40 7.52 -16.81
C MET A 4 0.77 8.21 -15.51
N ILE A 5 -0.13 9.02 -14.97
CA ILE A 5 0.07 9.71 -13.71
C ILE A 5 -0.02 8.66 -12.59
N GLY A 6 1.00 8.61 -11.74
CA GLY A 6 1.07 7.71 -10.60
C GLY A 6 2.27 6.76 -10.61
N SER A 7 2.37 5.95 -9.56
CA SER A 7 3.44 4.96 -9.41
C SER A 7 3.28 3.79 -10.39
N ARG A 8 4.39 3.19 -10.81
CA ARG A 8 4.38 1.96 -11.61
C ARG A 8 3.98 0.74 -10.76
N PRO A 9 3.25 -0.25 -11.32
CA PRO A 9 2.91 -1.48 -10.60
C PRO A 9 4.16 -2.26 -10.15
N PRO A 10 4.15 -2.87 -8.96
CA PRO A 10 5.24 -3.73 -8.49
C PRO A 10 5.22 -5.12 -9.13
N ARG A 11 6.31 -5.88 -8.96
CA ARG A 11 6.35 -7.32 -9.30
C ARG A 11 6.05 -8.15 -8.05
N CYS A 12 5.12 -9.08 -8.15
CA CYS A 12 4.62 -9.83 -6.99
C CYS A 12 5.10 -11.30 -6.91
N ASP A 13 5.91 -11.75 -7.87
CA ASP A 13 6.33 -13.15 -8.07
C ASP A 13 6.93 -13.85 -6.84
N ARG A 14 7.53 -13.10 -5.89
CA ARG A 14 8.13 -13.64 -4.65
C ARG A 14 7.41 -13.24 -3.37
N ARG A 15 6.32 -12.49 -3.46
CA ARG A 15 5.55 -12.05 -2.29
C ARG A 15 4.48 -13.05 -1.91
N CYS A 16 3.90 -13.68 -2.91
CA CYS A 16 2.95 -14.76 -2.70
C CYS A 16 3.68 -16.11 -2.81
N SER A 17 4.35 -16.53 -1.73
CA SER A 17 5.19 -17.75 -1.71
C SER A 17 4.45 -19.05 -2.06
N SER A 18 3.12 -19.08 -1.89
CA SER A 18 2.28 -20.27 -2.12
C SER A 18 1.06 -20.01 -3.00
N CYS A 19 0.97 -18.85 -3.66
CA CYS A 19 -0.23 -18.46 -4.40
C CYS A 19 -0.06 -18.64 -5.90
N GLY A 20 -0.99 -19.35 -6.55
CA GLY A 20 -1.00 -19.52 -8.00
C GLY A 20 -1.31 -18.24 -8.77
N HIS A 21 -2.15 -17.35 -8.22
CA HIS A 21 -2.54 -16.08 -8.87
C HIS A 21 -2.24 -14.91 -7.94
N CYS A 22 -1.09 -14.28 -8.19
CA CYS A 22 -0.60 -13.14 -7.42
C CYS A 22 -0.47 -11.91 -8.33
N GLU A 23 -1.25 -10.86 -8.07
CA GLU A 23 -1.37 -9.70 -8.97
C GLU A 23 -1.08 -8.38 -8.26
N ALA A 24 -0.53 -7.42 -9.00
CA ALA A 24 -0.33 -6.06 -8.53
C ALA A 24 -1.65 -5.27 -8.59
N VAL A 25 -2.10 -4.74 -7.45
CA VAL A 25 -3.38 -4.02 -7.33
C VAL A 25 -3.19 -2.65 -6.68
N GLN A 26 -3.99 -1.66 -7.10
CA GLN A 26 -4.08 -0.38 -6.41
C GLN A 26 -5.11 -0.47 -5.28
N VAL A 27 -4.70 -0.11 -4.06
CA VAL A 27 -5.55 -0.13 -2.86
C VAL A 27 -5.58 1.27 -2.26
N PRO A 28 -6.73 1.76 -1.78
CA PRO A 28 -6.81 3.04 -1.07
C PRO A 28 -5.79 3.10 0.07
N ALA A 29 -5.01 4.16 0.11
CA ALA A 29 -4.08 4.46 1.19
C ALA A 29 -4.86 5.18 2.30
N VAL A 30 -5.80 4.46 2.93
CA VAL A 30 -6.56 5.02 4.05
C VAL A 30 -5.56 5.39 5.15
N PRO A 31 -5.52 6.66 5.59
CA PRO A 31 -4.74 7.04 6.75
C PRO A 31 -5.28 6.24 7.94
N GLN A 32 -4.53 5.24 8.41
CA GLN A 32 -4.83 4.67 9.71
C GLN A 32 -4.40 5.71 10.74
N ASP A 33 -5.36 6.43 11.31
CA ASP A 33 -5.15 7.25 12.50
C ASP A 33 -4.56 6.37 13.59
N LYS A 34 -3.23 6.33 13.67
CA LYS A 34 -2.52 5.67 14.75
C LYS A 34 -2.69 6.53 15.98
N LYS A 35 -3.83 6.37 16.67
CA LYS A 35 -3.92 6.71 18.10
C LYS A 35 -2.83 5.92 18.80
N ASN A 36 -1.80 6.66 19.20
CA ASN A 36 -0.57 6.25 19.83
C ASN A 36 -0.67 4.98 20.70
N LYS A 37 0.01 3.89 20.30
CA LYS A 37 0.59 2.92 21.24
C LYS A 37 1.98 2.53 20.77
N ILE A 38 2.96 3.17 21.39
CA ILE A 38 4.34 2.76 21.46
C ILE A 38 4.39 1.30 21.92
N ARG A 39 4.95 0.37 21.13
CA ARG A 39 5.95 -0.63 21.55
C ARG A 39 6.75 -1.11 20.33
N HIS A 40 8.04 -1.27 20.57
CA HIS A 40 9.09 -1.55 19.59
C HIS A 40 8.91 -2.91 18.93
N SER A 41 8.97 -2.95 17.60
CA SER A 41 9.51 -4.07 16.84
C SER A 41 9.98 -3.53 15.49
N ASN A 42 11.20 -3.91 15.09
CA ASN A 42 11.82 -3.56 13.82
C ASN A 42 10.99 -4.13 12.67
N ALA A 43 10.01 -3.35 12.22
CA ALA A 43 9.38 -3.51 10.92
C ALA A 43 9.52 -2.15 10.24
N SER A 44 10.11 -2.15 9.05
CA SER A 44 10.25 -1.01 8.16
C SER A 44 8.90 -0.31 7.98
N LYS A 45 8.58 0.63 8.87
CA LYS A 45 7.42 1.51 8.77
C LYS A 45 7.78 2.56 7.73
N SER A 46 7.46 2.30 6.47
CA SER A 46 7.26 3.36 5.49
C SER A 46 6.03 4.17 5.92
N SER A 47 6.20 5.00 6.95
CA SER A 47 5.20 5.95 7.39
C SER A 47 5.26 7.16 6.45
N ILE A 48 4.48 7.11 5.37
CA ILE A 48 4.03 8.34 4.73
C ILE A 48 3.11 9.01 5.75
N THR A 49 3.67 9.90 6.56
CA THR A 49 2.89 10.79 7.42
C THR A 49 2.35 11.88 6.50
N SER A 50 1.17 11.67 5.93
CA SER A 50 0.39 12.76 5.35
C SER A 50 -0.07 13.64 6.50
N ARG A 51 0.77 14.62 6.89
CA ARG A 51 0.33 15.79 7.67
C ARG A 51 -0.47 16.67 6.70
N GLY A 52 -1.71 16.29 6.46
CA GLY A 52 -2.60 17.01 5.57
C GLY A 52 -4.00 16.83 6.09
N ASP A 53 -4.49 17.87 6.74
CA ASP A 53 -5.89 18.10 7.07
C ASP A 53 -6.81 17.54 5.95
N ASP A 54 -7.75 16.66 6.33
CA ASP A 54 -8.67 15.89 5.46
C ASP A 54 -9.72 16.78 4.75
N THR A 55 -9.33 17.96 4.27
CA THR A 55 -10.21 18.95 3.63
C THR A 55 -10.29 18.81 2.10
N THR A 56 -9.50 17.90 1.51
CA THR A 56 -9.49 17.67 0.06
C THR A 56 -10.18 16.34 -0.29
N ASN A 57 -10.96 16.31 -1.38
CA ASN A 57 -11.57 15.07 -1.91
C ASN A 57 -10.53 14.08 -2.49
N TYR A 58 -9.23 14.34 -2.30
CA TYR A 58 -8.16 13.51 -2.83
C TYR A 58 -8.03 12.23 -1.98
N LYS A 59 -8.28 11.09 -2.62
CA LYS A 59 -8.16 9.76 -2.00
C LYS A 59 -6.89 9.09 -2.51
N PRO A 60 -5.78 9.12 -1.75
CA PRO A 60 -4.53 8.53 -2.21
C PRO A 60 -4.67 7.02 -2.40
N MET A 61 -3.93 6.49 -3.37
CA MET A 61 -3.84 5.05 -3.64
C MET A 61 -2.40 4.57 -3.50
N SER A 62 -2.23 3.29 -3.16
CA SER A 62 -0.95 2.62 -3.01
C SER A 62 -0.96 1.27 -3.69
N TRP A 63 0.17 0.86 -4.26
CA TRP A 63 0.32 -0.47 -4.83
C TRP A 63 0.48 -1.54 -3.75
N LYS A 64 -0.16 -2.69 -3.97
CA LYS A 64 -0.08 -3.91 -3.16
C LYS A 64 -0.04 -5.14 -4.05
N CYS A 65 0.29 -6.29 -3.49
CA CYS A 65 0.14 -7.59 -4.13
C CYS A 65 -1.10 -8.29 -3.57
N LYS A 66 -1.98 -8.80 -4.42
CA LYS A 66 -3.18 -9.55 -4.03
C LYS A 66 -3.02 -11.03 -4.38
N CYS A 67 -3.38 -11.88 -3.44
CA CYS A 67 -3.51 -13.33 -3.61
C CYS A 67 -4.84 -13.77 -3.02
N GLY A 68 -5.81 -14.15 -3.86
CA GLY A 68 -7.18 -14.37 -3.37
C GLY A 68 -7.68 -13.14 -2.61
N ASP A 69 -8.03 -13.31 -1.34
CA ASP A 69 -8.49 -12.21 -0.47
C ASP A 69 -7.38 -11.56 0.37
N LEU A 70 -6.13 -12.01 0.23
CA LEU A 70 -5.00 -11.51 0.99
C LEU A 70 -4.31 -10.34 0.25
N ILE A 71 -4.13 -9.22 0.95
CA ILE A 71 -3.38 -8.05 0.48
C ILE A 71 -2.02 -8.00 1.18
N LEU A 72 -0.96 -8.08 0.39
CA LEU A 72 0.44 -8.08 0.81
C LEU A 72 1.14 -6.79 0.40
N ASN A 73 2.12 -6.38 1.20
CA ASN A 73 3.02 -5.31 0.79
C ASN A 73 3.91 -5.82 -0.35
N PRO A 74 4.12 -5.02 -1.41
CA PRO A 74 4.99 -5.39 -2.51
C PRO A 74 6.45 -5.63 -2.10
#